data_AF-A0A4R4K887-F1
#
_entry.id   AF-A0A4R4K887-F1
#
_cell.length_a   1.000
_cell.length_b   1.000
_cell.length_c   1.000
_cell.angle_alpha   90.00
_cell.angle_beta   90.00
_cell.angle_gamma   90.00
#
_symmetry.space_group_name_H-M   'P 1'
#
loop_
_entity.id
_entity.type
_entity.pdbx_description
1 polymer ?
#
loop_
_entity_poly.entity_id
_entity_poly.type
_entity_poly.pdbx_seq_one_letter_code
_entity_poly.pdbx_strand_id
1 'polypeptide(L)'
;MTIIKTEIPKNSLLKTNNMTYDYIDSFQGEYIDKFQNIGTTEIGKSFFSSGPKWIDKLFAFRNKLIGLFGLKTSGTITNRQKIIDNFKGEKGEQIGLFKVFDKTSNEIILGEDDKHLNFRVSLFIVKQNESKTNKKLIISTTVKFNNWFGRLYFLPVRPFHILIVPTMLKGIIKDIERHNGK
;
A
#
# COMPACT_ATOMS: atom_id res chain seq x y z
N MET A 1 -7.54 -17.22 6.68
CA MET A 1 -6.99 -16.55 5.49
C MET A 1 -5.48 -16.71 5.44
N THR A 2 -5.00 -17.32 4.36
CA THR A 2 -3.58 -17.56 4.13
C THR A 2 -3.01 -16.41 3.29
N ILE A 3 -1.87 -15.86 3.72
CA ILE A 3 -1.08 -14.93 2.91
C ILE A 3 0.20 -15.65 2.53
N ILE A 4 0.54 -15.62 1.26
CA ILE A 4 1.77 -16.24 0.75
C ILE A 4 2.61 -15.20 0.02
N LYS A 5 3.93 -15.39 0.07
CA LYS A 5 4.87 -14.60 -0.72
C LYS A 5 4.66 -14.91 -2.20
N THR A 6 4.81 -13.90 -3.05
CA THR A 6 4.69 -14.03 -4.51
C THR A 6 5.66 -13.08 -5.21
N GLU A 7 5.57 -12.99 -6.53
CA GLU A 7 6.30 -12.01 -7.35
C GLU A 7 5.41 -10.80 -7.68
N ILE A 8 6.03 -9.73 -8.19
CA ILE A 8 5.25 -8.62 -8.75
C ILE A 8 4.54 -9.12 -10.02
N PRO A 9 3.24 -8.82 -10.21
CA PRO A 9 2.52 -9.18 -11.44
C PRO A 9 3.23 -8.65 -12.69
N LYS A 10 3.31 -9.47 -13.74
CA LYS A 10 4.01 -9.09 -15.00
C LYS A 10 3.41 -7.84 -15.65
N ASN A 11 2.11 -7.64 -15.50
CA ASN A 11 1.33 -6.52 -16.02
C ASN A 11 1.15 -5.39 -14.98
N SER A 12 1.91 -5.40 -13.89
CA SER A 12 1.94 -4.29 -12.94
C SER A 12 2.59 -3.05 -13.57
N LEU A 13 2.06 -1.89 -13.22
CA LEU A 13 2.65 -0.58 -13.51
C LEU A 13 4.07 -0.45 -12.95
N LEU A 14 4.40 -1.16 -11.87
CA LEU A 14 5.77 -1.19 -11.32
C LEU A 14 6.76 -1.93 -12.22
N LYS A 15 6.30 -2.81 -13.11
CA LYS A 15 7.14 -3.49 -14.11
C LYS A 15 7.21 -2.75 -15.44
N THR A 16 6.39 -1.72 -15.61
CA THR A 16 6.38 -0.90 -16.82
C THR A 16 7.62 0.00 -16.86
N ASN A 17 8.16 0.30 -18.05
CA ASN A 17 9.31 1.19 -18.27
C ASN A 17 10.69 0.69 -17.79
N ASN A 18 10.91 -0.63 -17.67
CA ASN A 18 12.21 -1.22 -17.29
C ASN A 18 12.83 -0.63 -16.01
N MET A 19 12.01 -0.18 -15.07
CA MET A 19 12.51 0.36 -13.81
C MET A 19 13.22 -0.74 -13.00
N THR A 20 14.41 -0.40 -12.50
CA THR A 20 15.16 -1.23 -11.55
C THR A 20 14.92 -0.74 -10.12
N TYR A 21 14.82 -1.69 -9.19
CA TYR A 21 14.61 -1.44 -7.77
C TYR A 21 15.68 -2.17 -6.95
N ASP A 22 16.16 -1.53 -5.89
CA ASP A 22 17.16 -2.09 -4.98
C ASP A 22 16.55 -3.09 -3.99
N TYR A 23 15.24 -2.99 -3.76
CA TYR A 23 14.47 -3.92 -2.95
C TYR A 23 13.09 -4.14 -3.52
N ILE A 24 12.62 -5.39 -3.46
CA ILE A 24 11.29 -5.81 -3.83
C ILE A 24 10.77 -6.84 -2.82
N ASP A 25 9.53 -6.67 -2.38
CA ASP A 25 8.72 -7.77 -1.85
C ASP A 25 7.31 -7.76 -2.44
N SER A 26 6.66 -8.92 -2.38
CA SER A 26 5.30 -9.08 -2.84
C SER A 26 4.61 -10.21 -2.09
N PHE A 27 3.36 -9.98 -1.70
CA PHE A 27 2.53 -10.92 -0.96
C PHE A 27 1.13 -10.95 -1.55
N GLN A 28 0.50 -12.12 -1.55
CA GLN A 28 -0.84 -12.31 -2.07
C GLN A 28 -1.77 -12.95 -1.05
N GLY A 29 -3.04 -12.58 -1.16
CA GLY A 29 -4.16 -13.17 -0.43
C GLY A 29 -5.41 -13.21 -1.31
N GLU A 30 -6.30 -14.14 -1.00
CA GLU A 30 -7.59 -14.27 -1.67
C GLU A 30 -8.67 -13.56 -0.86
N TYR A 31 -9.67 -13.02 -1.56
CA TYR A 31 -10.83 -12.38 -0.95
C TYR A 31 -12.07 -12.64 -1.79
N ILE A 32 -13.23 -12.63 -1.13
CA ILE A 32 -14.51 -12.82 -1.79
C ILE A 32 -15.14 -11.47 -2.11
N ASP A 33 -15.37 -11.21 -3.39
CA ASP A 33 -16.13 -10.09 -3.94
C ASP A 33 -17.46 -10.58 -4.53
N LYS A 34 -18.46 -10.74 -3.66
CA LYS A 34 -19.77 -11.30 -4.03
C LYS A 34 -20.51 -10.43 -5.05
N PHE A 35 -20.40 -9.11 -4.92
CA PHE A 35 -21.17 -8.14 -5.71
C PHE A 35 -20.38 -7.53 -6.87
N GLN A 36 -19.12 -7.93 -7.05
CA GLN A 36 -18.21 -7.45 -8.10
C GLN A 36 -18.02 -5.92 -8.09
N ASN A 37 -18.15 -5.30 -6.91
CA ASN A 37 -18.08 -3.85 -6.71
C ASN A 37 -16.77 -3.40 -6.06
N ILE A 38 -15.87 -4.33 -5.71
CA ILE A 38 -14.57 -3.99 -5.14
C ILE A 38 -13.59 -3.64 -6.27
N GLY A 39 -13.37 -2.33 -6.44
CA GLY A 39 -12.40 -1.75 -7.34
C GLY A 39 -11.14 -1.26 -6.62
N THR A 40 -10.26 -0.61 -7.37
CA THR A 40 -8.97 -0.10 -6.84
C THR A 40 -9.14 1.00 -5.80
N THR A 41 -10.20 1.81 -5.91
CA THR A 41 -10.54 2.85 -4.93
C THR A 41 -10.88 2.23 -3.58
N GLU A 42 -11.73 1.20 -3.56
CA GLU A 42 -12.17 0.52 -2.35
C GLU A 42 -10.99 -0.16 -1.65
N ILE A 43 -10.12 -0.82 -2.41
CA ILE A 43 -8.89 -1.41 -1.88
C ILE A 43 -7.95 -0.33 -1.33
N GLY A 44 -7.81 0.81 -2.01
CA GLY A 44 -7.05 1.95 -1.50
C GLY A 44 -7.61 2.49 -0.18
N LYS A 45 -8.93 2.62 -0.05
CA LYS A 45 -9.58 2.98 1.21
C LYS A 45 -9.31 1.95 2.30
N SER A 46 -9.47 0.67 2.00
CA SER A 46 -9.18 -0.42 2.95
C SER A 46 -7.70 -0.45 3.34
N PHE A 47 -6.76 -0.08 2.46
CA PHE A 47 -5.35 0.10 2.81
C PHE A 47 -5.15 1.18 3.88
N PHE A 48 -5.81 2.33 3.75
CA PHE A 48 -5.71 3.41 4.74
C PHE A 48 -6.49 3.15 6.04
N SER A 49 -7.58 2.38 5.97
CA SER A 49 -8.38 1.97 7.13
C SER A 49 -7.72 0.84 7.93
N SER A 50 -7.09 -0.10 7.23
CA SER A 50 -6.47 -1.30 7.83
C SER A 50 -5.00 -1.11 8.18
N GLY A 51 -4.36 -0.07 7.61
CA GLY A 51 -3.02 0.33 7.97
C GLY A 51 -2.94 0.56 9.48
N PRO A 52 -2.11 -0.19 10.21
CA PRO A 52 -2.16 -0.12 11.66
C PRO A 52 -1.67 1.25 12.13
N LYS A 53 -2.41 1.86 13.05
CA LYS A 53 -2.18 3.22 13.62
C LYS A 53 -0.75 3.45 14.14
N TRP A 54 0.04 2.40 14.36
CA TRP A 54 1.43 2.49 14.75
C TRP A 54 2.36 2.86 13.59
N ILE A 55 1.98 2.63 12.33
CA ILE A 55 2.76 3.08 11.15
C ILE A 55 2.86 4.60 11.14
N ASP A 56 1.74 5.29 11.39
CA ASP A 56 1.72 6.75 11.53
C ASP A 56 2.62 7.21 12.69
N LYS A 57 2.68 6.46 13.80
CA LYS A 57 3.57 6.75 14.93
C LYS A 57 5.04 6.48 14.61
N LEU A 58 5.35 5.41 13.88
CA LEU A 58 6.70 5.05 13.45
C LEU A 58 7.25 6.10 12.47
N PHE A 59 6.40 6.58 11.56
CA PHE A 59 6.76 7.67 10.66
C PHE A 59 6.86 9.02 11.38
N ALA A 60 6.00 9.31 12.35
CA ALA A 60 6.16 10.50 13.20
C ALA A 60 7.50 10.46 13.97
N PHE A 61 7.87 9.30 14.49
CA PHE A 61 9.16 9.08 15.14
C PHE A 61 10.34 9.25 14.16
N ARG A 62 10.26 8.65 12.97
CA ARG A 62 11.22 8.86 11.87
C ARG A 62 11.42 10.34 11.59
N ASN A 63 10.34 11.08 11.36
CA ASN A 63 10.38 12.51 11.02
C ASN A 63 11.01 13.34 12.13
N LYS A 64 10.75 12.98 13.40
CA LYS A 64 11.37 13.62 14.57
C LYS A 64 12.89 13.39 14.61
N LEU A 65 13.37 12.20 14.23
CA LEU A 65 14.80 11.89 14.21
C LEU A 65 15.56 12.60 13.08
N ILE A 66 14.93 12.81 11.92
CA ILE A 66 15.58 13.42 10.74
C ILE A 66 15.36 14.93 10.61
N GLY A 67 14.75 15.58 11.61
CA GLY A 67 14.53 17.04 11.62
C GLY A 67 13.65 17.58 10.49
N LEU A 68 12.97 16.71 9.72
CA LEU A 68 12.06 17.09 8.64
C LEU A 68 10.63 17.13 9.19
N PHE A 69 10.24 18.29 9.72
CA PHE A 69 8.84 18.63 9.90
C PHE A 69 8.18 18.83 8.53
N GLY A 70 7.72 17.74 7.91
CA GLY A 70 7.05 17.76 6.60
C GLY A 70 5.69 17.06 6.54
N LEU A 71 5.37 16.18 7.49
CA LEU A 71 4.02 15.61 7.56
C LEU A 71 3.19 16.42 8.56
N LYS A 72 2.11 17.02 8.05
CA LYS A 72 0.98 17.50 8.87
C LYS A 72 0.30 16.28 9.54
N THR A 73 1.00 15.60 10.44
CA THR A 73 0.40 14.61 11.33
C THR A 73 -0.31 15.37 12.43
N SER A 74 -1.64 15.49 12.31
CA SER A 74 -2.61 15.25 13.39
C SER A 74 -3.94 15.92 13.05
N GLY A 75 -4.68 15.35 12.09
CA GLY A 75 -6.13 15.49 12.09
C GLY A 75 -6.70 14.57 13.17
N THR A 76 -7.62 15.06 13.99
CA THR A 76 -8.46 14.26 14.89
C THR A 76 -9.02 13.02 14.18
N ILE A 77 -9.32 11.94 14.92
CA ILE A 77 -9.82 10.65 14.37
C ILE A 77 -11.01 10.85 13.41
N THR A 78 -11.86 11.85 13.69
CA THR A 78 -12.99 12.27 12.86
C THR A 78 -12.59 12.87 11.51
N ASN A 79 -11.41 13.50 11.42
CA ASN A 79 -10.85 14.02 10.18
C ASN A 79 -10.28 12.90 9.30
N ARG A 80 -9.64 11.87 9.90
CA ARG A 80 -9.08 10.75 9.14
C ARG A 80 -10.15 9.96 8.39
N GLN A 81 -11.25 9.61 9.06
CA GLN A 81 -12.31 8.84 8.40
C GLN A 81 -12.89 9.63 7.22
N LYS A 82 -13.18 10.92 7.40
CA LYS A 82 -13.64 11.80 6.31
C LYS A 82 -12.66 11.88 5.15
N ILE A 83 -11.35 11.94 5.41
CA ILE A 83 -10.31 11.94 4.37
C ILE A 83 -10.36 10.62 3.59
N ILE A 84 -10.49 9.47 4.27
CA ILE A 84 -10.58 8.16 3.62
C ILE A 84 -11.89 8.03 2.83
N ASP A 85 -13.02 8.50 3.36
CA ASP A 85 -14.32 8.42 2.70
C ASP A 85 -14.31 9.22 1.38
N ASN A 86 -13.63 10.37 1.38
CA ASN A 86 -13.47 11.24 0.21
C ASN A 86 -12.34 10.81 -0.75
N PHE A 87 -11.52 9.82 -0.37
CA PHE A 87 -10.43 9.32 -1.20
C PHE A 87 -10.98 8.68 -2.48
N LYS A 88 -10.50 9.14 -3.63
CA LYS A 88 -10.87 8.58 -4.93
C LYS A 88 -9.74 7.74 -5.52
N GLY A 89 -8.53 7.85 -4.96
CA GLY A 89 -7.35 7.17 -5.48
C GLY A 89 -6.86 7.75 -6.79
N GLU A 90 -7.20 8.99 -7.10
CA GLU A 90 -6.76 9.65 -8.33
C GLU A 90 -5.30 10.11 -8.22
N LYS A 91 -4.60 10.11 -9.36
CA LYS A 91 -3.19 10.50 -9.42
C LYS A 91 -2.99 11.89 -8.82
N GLY A 92 -2.05 11.99 -7.87
CA GLY A 92 -1.78 13.22 -7.13
C GLY A 92 -2.52 13.35 -5.80
N GLU A 93 -3.57 12.56 -5.53
CA GLU A 93 -4.15 12.49 -4.19
C GLU A 93 -3.13 11.94 -3.18
N GLN A 94 -3.26 12.34 -1.92
CA GLN A 94 -2.32 11.96 -0.87
C GLN A 94 -3.01 11.82 0.48
N ILE A 95 -2.71 10.71 1.17
CA ILE A 95 -3.11 10.50 2.57
C ILE A 95 -1.86 10.17 3.38
N GLY A 96 -1.51 11.06 4.32
CA GLY A 96 -0.25 10.96 5.05
C GLY A 96 0.94 11.05 4.08
N LEU A 97 1.85 10.08 4.14
CA LEU A 97 3.01 9.99 3.25
C LEU A 97 2.72 9.28 1.90
N PHE A 98 1.54 8.67 1.76
CA PHE A 98 1.23 7.87 0.58
C PHE A 98 0.53 8.74 -0.47
N LYS A 99 1.31 9.22 -1.44
CA LYS A 99 0.82 9.87 -2.65
C LYS A 99 0.42 8.81 -3.68
N VAL A 100 -0.67 9.04 -4.39
CA VAL A 100 -1.06 8.25 -5.56
C VAL A 100 -0.18 8.67 -6.75
N PHE A 101 0.64 7.75 -7.23
CA PHE A 101 1.47 7.95 -8.42
C PHE A 101 0.75 7.56 -9.70
N ASP A 102 -0.07 6.52 -9.64
CA ASP A 102 -0.81 6.03 -10.79
C ASP A 102 -1.96 5.10 -10.37
N LYS A 103 -2.92 4.92 -11.27
CA LYS A 103 -4.10 4.09 -11.05
C LYS A 103 -4.64 3.56 -12.38
N THR A 104 -5.03 2.29 -12.37
CA THR A 104 -5.80 1.63 -13.43
C THR A 104 -7.05 0.98 -12.82
N SER A 105 -7.81 0.24 -13.63
CA SER A 105 -8.96 -0.53 -13.14
C SER A 105 -8.58 -1.66 -12.19
N ASN A 106 -7.32 -2.13 -12.22
CA ASN A 106 -6.87 -3.30 -11.45
C ASN A 106 -5.70 -2.99 -10.53
N GLU A 107 -5.10 -1.81 -10.59
CA GLU A 107 -3.94 -1.46 -9.78
C GLU A 107 -4.00 0.00 -9.31
N ILE A 108 -3.57 0.26 -8.08
CA ILE A 108 -3.24 1.60 -7.60
C ILE A 108 -1.82 1.59 -7.05
N ILE A 109 -1.03 2.60 -7.46
CA ILE A 109 0.35 2.81 -7.00
C ILE A 109 0.36 3.94 -6.00
N LEU A 110 0.68 3.61 -4.76
CA LEU A 110 0.91 4.54 -3.67
C LEU A 110 2.41 4.66 -3.42
N GLY A 111 2.89 5.76 -2.87
CA GLY A 111 4.30 5.86 -2.52
C GLY A 111 4.74 7.25 -2.10
N GLU A 112 6.05 7.41 -2.00
CA GLU A 112 6.71 8.68 -1.72
C GLU A 112 8.06 8.74 -2.44
N ASP A 113 8.44 9.94 -2.87
CA ASP A 113 9.82 10.27 -3.26
C ASP A 113 10.45 11.11 -2.16
N ASP A 114 11.52 10.60 -1.56
CA ASP A 114 12.22 11.26 -0.45
C ASP A 114 13.72 11.33 -0.77
N LYS A 115 14.46 12.20 -0.08
CA LYS A 115 15.88 12.48 -0.34
C LYS A 115 16.78 11.24 -0.30
N HIS A 116 16.45 10.24 0.52
CA HIS A 116 17.30 9.07 0.75
C HIS A 116 16.81 7.82 0.03
N LEU A 117 15.50 7.66 -0.16
CA LEU A 117 14.91 6.58 -0.94
C LEU A 117 13.55 6.98 -1.50
N ASN A 118 13.19 6.33 -2.59
CA ASN A 118 11.84 6.35 -3.14
C ASN A 118 11.22 4.99 -2.86
N PHE A 119 9.99 4.97 -2.37
CA PHE A 119 9.25 3.71 -2.23
C PHE A 119 7.94 3.78 -3.01
N ARG A 120 7.50 2.60 -3.47
CA ARG A 120 6.18 2.40 -4.06
C ARG A 120 5.52 1.19 -3.42
N VAL A 121 4.21 1.25 -3.29
CA VAL A 121 3.30 0.18 -2.87
C VAL A 121 2.27 0.01 -3.99
N SER A 122 2.29 -1.14 -4.64
CA SER A 122 1.24 -1.55 -5.57
C SER A 122 0.19 -2.35 -4.82
N LEU A 123 -1.08 -2.01 -5.05
CA LEU A 123 -2.24 -2.82 -4.67
C LEU A 123 -2.89 -3.33 -5.95
N PHE A 124 -2.64 -4.58 -6.30
CA PHE A 124 -3.00 -5.19 -7.57
C PHE A 124 -4.10 -6.25 -7.42
N ILE A 125 -5.19 -6.08 -8.16
CA ILE A 125 -6.32 -7.00 -8.23
C ILE A 125 -6.10 -7.96 -9.39
N VAL A 126 -5.94 -9.25 -9.07
CA VAL A 126 -5.97 -10.31 -10.08
C VAL A 126 -7.41 -10.82 -10.17
N LYS A 127 -8.02 -10.64 -11.34
CA LYS A 127 -9.29 -11.27 -11.70
C LYS A 127 -9.01 -12.75 -11.99
N GLN A 128 -9.70 -13.65 -11.30
CA GLN A 128 -9.61 -15.08 -11.60
C GLN A 128 -10.60 -15.44 -12.71
N ASN A 129 -10.14 -16.20 -13.71
CA ASN A 129 -10.97 -16.55 -14.86
C ASN A 129 -12.07 -17.57 -14.50
N GLU A 130 -11.85 -18.39 -13.47
CA GLU A 130 -12.74 -19.52 -13.10
C GLU A 130 -13.83 -19.14 -12.10
N SER A 131 -13.59 -18.13 -11.26
CA SER A 131 -14.57 -17.66 -10.26
C SER A 131 -14.67 -16.14 -10.32
N LYS A 132 -15.85 -15.65 -10.70
CA LYS A 132 -16.11 -14.20 -10.75
C LYS A 132 -16.07 -13.54 -9.38
N THR A 133 -16.27 -14.31 -8.31
CA THR A 133 -16.37 -13.80 -6.94
C THR A 133 -15.09 -13.99 -6.13
N ASN A 134 -14.27 -15.02 -6.41
CA ASN A 134 -13.00 -15.18 -5.72
C ASN A 134 -11.90 -14.40 -6.46
N LYS A 135 -11.40 -13.33 -5.84
CA LYS A 135 -10.33 -12.48 -6.39
C LYS A 135 -9.06 -12.61 -5.57
N LYS A 136 -7.92 -12.31 -6.19
CA LYS A 136 -6.64 -12.20 -5.48
C LYS A 136 -6.24 -10.73 -5.38
N LEU A 137 -5.75 -10.34 -4.21
CA LEU A 137 -5.10 -9.06 -3.99
C LEU A 137 -3.61 -9.33 -3.75
N ILE A 138 -2.78 -8.66 -4.54
CA ILE A 138 -1.33 -8.68 -4.41
C ILE A 138 -0.89 -7.30 -3.93
N ILE A 139 -0.14 -7.27 -2.84
CA ILE A 139 0.56 -6.06 -2.39
C ILE A 139 2.05 -6.23 -2.72
N SER A 140 2.62 -5.27 -3.43
CA SER A 140 4.06 -5.27 -3.74
C SER A 140 4.70 -3.98 -3.26
N THR A 141 5.84 -4.09 -2.58
CA THR A 141 6.63 -2.91 -2.21
C THR A 141 7.93 -2.91 -2.99
N THR A 142 8.27 -1.76 -3.57
CA THR A 142 9.56 -1.54 -4.21
C THR A 142 10.26 -0.36 -3.57
N VAL A 143 11.58 -0.44 -3.42
CA VAL A 143 12.42 0.67 -2.96
C VAL A 143 13.56 0.90 -3.93
N LYS A 144 13.82 2.18 -4.20
CA LYS A 144 15.01 2.65 -4.91
C LYS A 144 15.77 3.62 -4.02
N PHE A 145 17.05 3.33 -3.75
CA PHE A 145 17.89 4.20 -2.94
C PHE A 145 18.41 5.36 -3.78
N ASN A 146 18.33 6.57 -3.23
CA ASN A 146 18.88 7.76 -3.87
C ASN A 146 20.33 8.02 -3.44
N ASN A 147 20.75 7.46 -2.30
CA ASN A 147 22.11 7.56 -1.75
C ASN A 147 22.39 6.46 -0.71
N TRP A 148 23.62 6.42 -0.20
CA TRP A 148 24.02 5.45 0.83
C TRP A 148 23.19 5.59 2.13
N PHE A 149 22.82 6.81 2.54
CA PHE A 149 21.96 6.97 3.72
C PHE A 149 20.63 6.22 3.57
N GLY A 150 20.06 6.16 2.36
CA GLY A 150 18.88 5.33 2.07
C GLY A 150 19.10 3.85 2.33
N ARG A 151 20.24 3.32 1.89
CA ARG A 151 20.61 1.92 2.14
C ARG A 151 20.80 1.65 3.62
N LEU A 152 21.52 2.52 4.34
CA LEU A 152 21.76 2.39 5.78
C LEU A 152 20.46 2.47 6.58
N TYR A 153 19.58 3.41 6.22
CA TYR A 153 18.25 3.56 6.81
C TYR A 153 17.37 2.33 6.59
N PHE A 154 17.43 1.73 5.41
CA PHE A 154 16.57 0.60 5.07
C PHE A 154 16.99 -0.72 5.72
N LEU A 155 18.27 -0.88 6.10
CA LEU A 155 18.76 -2.09 6.78
C LEU A 155 17.93 -2.48 8.01
N PRO A 156 17.69 -1.60 9.00
CA PRO A 156 16.83 -1.93 10.13
C PRO A 156 15.35 -1.97 9.74
N VAL A 157 14.89 -1.21 8.73
CA VAL A 157 13.47 -1.14 8.35
C VAL A 157 13.00 -2.41 7.63
N ARG A 158 13.83 -2.98 6.77
CA ARG A 158 13.53 -4.17 5.96
C ARG A 158 12.95 -5.35 6.75
N PRO A 159 13.56 -5.83 7.86
CA PRO A 159 13.01 -6.97 8.60
C PRO A 159 11.61 -6.69 9.16
N PHE A 160 11.37 -5.49 9.69
CA PHE A 160 10.04 -5.09 10.16
C PHE A 160 9.04 -5.05 9.00
N HIS A 161 9.43 -4.45 7.88
CA HIS A 161 8.59 -4.32 6.69
C HIS A 161 8.09 -5.69 6.19
N ILE A 162 8.99 -6.68 6.08
CA ILE A 162 8.65 -8.05 5.66
C ILE A 162 7.61 -8.71 6.60
N LEU A 163 7.64 -8.39 7.89
CA LEU A 163 6.68 -8.94 8.87
C LEU A 163 5.32 -8.22 8.82
N ILE A 164 5.34 -6.92 8.54
CA ILE A 164 4.16 -6.06 8.64
C ILE A 164 3.28 -6.14 7.41
N VAL A 165 3.87 -6.19 6.21
CA VAL A 165 3.10 -6.19 4.95
C VAL A 165 2.08 -7.34 4.87
N PRO A 166 2.41 -8.60 5.23
CA PRO A 166 1.42 -9.68 5.27
C PRO A 166 0.27 -9.41 6.26
N THR A 167 0.57 -8.76 7.38
CA THR A 167 -0.43 -8.39 8.39
C THR A 167 -1.35 -7.28 7.88
N MET A 168 -0.80 -6.28 7.18
CA MET A 168 -1.59 -5.25 6.51
C MET A 168 -2.50 -5.86 5.45
N LEU A 169 -1.99 -6.77 4.61
CA LEU A 169 -2.79 -7.44 3.59
C LEU A 169 -3.97 -8.22 4.20
N LYS A 170 -3.75 -8.94 5.31
CA LYS A 170 -4.85 -9.58 6.06
C LYS A 170 -5.88 -8.57 6.55
N GLY A 171 -5.43 -7.41 7.04
CA GLY A 171 -6.32 -6.34 7.49
C GLY A 171 -7.20 -5.81 6.37
N ILE A 172 -6.57 -5.47 5.23
CA ILE A 172 -7.25 -4.98 4.02
C ILE A 172 -8.33 -5.94 3.57
N ILE A 173 -7.98 -7.22 3.47
CA ILE A 173 -8.95 -8.22 3.01
C ILE A 173 -10.11 -8.38 3.99
N LYS A 174 -9.84 -8.42 5.30
CA LYS A 174 -10.91 -8.47 6.31
C LYS A 174 -11.83 -7.26 6.24
N ASP A 175 -11.29 -6.09 5.97
CA ASP A 175 -12.07 -4.85 5.82
C ASP A 175 -12.96 -4.92 4.58
N ILE A 176 -12.44 -5.37 3.44
CA ILE A 176 -13.19 -5.60 2.19
C ILE A 176 -14.34 -6.60 2.43
N GLU A 177 -14.04 -7.76 3.01
CA GLU A 177 -15.02 -8.82 3.25
C GLU A 177 -16.12 -8.38 4.23
N ARG A 178 -15.79 -7.52 5.20
CA ARG A 178 -16.77 -6.93 6.12
C ARG A 178 -17.74 -6.00 5.41
N HIS A 179 -17.29 -5.25 4.41
CA HIS A 179 -18.15 -4.36 3.62
C HIS A 179 -18.96 -5.10 2.55
N ASN A 180 -18.48 -6.27 2.08
CA ASN A 180 -19.22 -7.18 1.20
C ASN A 180 -20.35 -7.96 1.88
N GLY A 181 -20.48 -7.88 3.20
CA GLY A 181 -21.54 -8.55 3.97
C GLY A 181 -22.71 -7.66 4.37
N LYS A 182 -22.68 -6.37 4.02
CA LYS A 182 -23.75 -5.39 4.25
C LYS A 182 -24.43 -5.06 2.94
#